data_AF-A0A4Q3EER9-F1
#
_entry.id   AF-A0A4Q3EER9-F1
#
_cell.length_a   1.000
_cell.length_b   1.000
_cell.length_c   1.000
_cell.angle_alpha   90.00
_cell.angle_beta   90.00
_cell.angle_gamma   90.00
#
_symmetry.space_group_name_H-M   'P 1'
#
loop_
_entity.id
_entity.type
_entity.pdbx_description
1 polymer ?
#
loop_
_entity_poly.entity_id
_entity_poly.type
_entity_poly.pdbx_seq_one_letter_code
_entity_poly.pdbx_strand_id
1 'polypeptide(L)'
;MESRQQLQEKVGQIMQELKMQQLWESIPPVWVTRFKVCEIPQNDFAQWLQFIYLPNLLQPGTANSIQASVFLVPQAIEYFGSDVCKGKLLQLLVELDSLT
;
A
#
# COMPACT_ATOMS: atom_id res chain seq x y z
N MET A 1 7.78 -20.13 -6.04
CA MET A 1 8.40 -19.12 -6.92
C MET A 1 7.33 -18.29 -7.64
N GLU A 2 6.23 -18.90 -8.11
CA GLU A 2 5.12 -18.20 -8.78
C GLU A 2 4.45 -17.10 -7.93
N SER A 3 4.25 -17.31 -6.63
CA SER A 3 3.58 -16.34 -5.74
C SER A 3 4.32 -15.00 -5.63
N ARG A 4 5.65 -15.00 -5.71
CA ARG A 4 6.45 -13.75 -5.61
C ARG A 4 6.36 -12.92 -6.89
N GLN A 5 6.26 -13.58 -8.05
CA GLN A 5 6.06 -12.91 -9.32
C GLN A 5 4.67 -12.28 -9.40
N GLN A 6 3.64 -13.01 -8.98
CA GLN A 6 2.27 -12.48 -8.87
C GLN A 6 2.19 -11.27 -7.94
N LEU A 7 2.90 -11.31 -6.81
CA LEU A 7 3.00 -10.18 -5.89
C LEU A 7 3.63 -8.95 -6.55
N GLN A 8 4.75 -9.11 -7.27
CA GLN A 8 5.43 -8.02 -7.97
C GLN A 8 4.54 -7.40 -9.06
N GLU A 9 3.84 -8.24 -9.83
CA GLU A 9 2.88 -7.80 -10.83
C GLU A 9 1.73 -7.00 -10.19
N LYS A 10 1.19 -7.49 -9.07
CA LYS A 10 0.12 -6.81 -8.32
C LYS A 10 0.57 -5.46 -7.78
N VAL A 11 1.76 -5.38 -7.20
CA VAL A 11 2.36 -4.11 -6.75
C VAL A 11 2.51 -3.15 -7.93
N GLY A 12 2.97 -3.62 -9.09
CA GLY A 12 3.08 -2.82 -10.31
C GLY A 12 1.74 -2.23 -10.76
N GLN A 13 0.66 -3.03 -10.73
CA GLN A 13 -0.69 -2.56 -11.06
C GLN A 13 -1.18 -1.48 -10.09
N ILE A 14 -0.93 -1.66 -8.79
CA ILE A 14 -1.29 -0.67 -7.76
C ILE A 14 -0.52 0.64 -7.97
N MET A 15 0.79 0.58 -8.22
CA MET A 15 1.59 1.77 -8.52
C MET A 15 1.06 2.53 -9.74
N GLN A 16 0.65 1.80 -10.78
CA GLN A 16 0.11 2.41 -11.99
C GLN A 16 -1.24 3.08 -11.72
N GLU A 17 -2.12 2.43 -10.96
CA GLU A 17 -3.41 3.00 -10.57
C GLU A 17 -3.24 4.23 -9.68
N LEU A 18 -2.35 4.21 -8.68
CA LEU A 18 -2.02 5.38 -7.86
C LEU A 18 -1.57 6.57 -8.71
N LYS A 19 -0.76 6.35 -9.76
CA LYS A 19 -0.34 7.39 -10.70
C LYS A 19 -1.49 7.95 -11.52
N MET A 20 -2.34 7.09 -12.08
CA MET A 20 -3.52 7.51 -12.85
C MET A 20 -4.48 8.35 -11.98
N GLN A 21 -4.57 7.99 -10.71
CA GLN A 21 -5.42 8.62 -9.71
C GLN A 21 -4.82 9.88 -9.06
N GLN A 22 -3.64 10.32 -9.52
CA GLN A 22 -2.87 11.46 -8.98
C GLN A 22 -2.55 11.33 -7.47
N LEU A 23 -2.48 10.11 -6.95
CA LEU A 23 -2.13 9.80 -5.57
C LEU A 23 -0.63 9.46 -5.41
N TRP A 24 0.08 9.31 -6.53
CA TRP A 24 1.50 8.96 -6.52
C TRP A 24 2.37 10.19 -6.33
N GLU A 25 3.21 10.17 -5.30
CA GLU A 25 4.13 11.27 -5.00
C GLU A 25 5.58 10.94 -5.39
N SER A 26 6.35 11.91 -5.86
CA SER A 26 7.76 11.68 -6.20
C SER A 26 8.69 11.80 -5.00
N ILE A 27 8.27 12.50 -3.95
CA ILE A 27 9.11 12.84 -2.80
C ILE A 27 8.45 12.24 -1.56
N PRO A 28 9.18 11.44 -0.75
CA PRO A 28 8.62 10.93 0.49
C PRO A 28 8.40 12.08 1.48
N PRO A 29 7.27 12.09 2.21
CA PRO A 29 7.02 13.07 3.26
C PRO A 29 8.02 12.88 4.41
N VAL A 30 8.26 13.96 5.18
CA VAL A 30 9.27 13.98 6.26
C VAL A 30 9.04 12.88 7.30
N TRP A 31 7.80 12.46 7.54
CA TRP A 31 7.49 11.44 8.52
C TRP A 31 7.97 10.03 8.11
N VAL A 32 8.10 9.73 6.81
CA VAL A 32 8.58 8.42 6.32
C VAL A 32 10.01 8.13 6.78
N THR A 33 10.84 9.16 6.95
CA THR A 33 12.24 9.02 7.38
C THR A 33 12.41 9.15 8.89
N ARG A 34 11.34 9.39 9.66
CA ARG A 34 11.40 9.48 11.12
C ARG A 34 11.43 8.07 11.70
N PHE A 35 12.56 7.71 12.32
CA PHE A 35 12.74 6.43 13.02
C PHE A 35 11.98 6.32 14.36
N LYS A 36 11.14 7.30 14.71
CA LYS A 36 10.27 7.21 15.89
C LYS A 36 8.91 6.69 15.44
N VAL A 37 8.27 5.87 16.29
CA VAL A 37 6.86 5.51 16.12
C VAL A 37 6.05 6.81 16.11
N CYS A 38 5.71 7.28 14.92
CA CYS A 38 4.79 8.37 14.73
C CYS A 38 3.44 7.73 14.40
N GLU A 39 2.38 8.26 15.02
CA GLU A 39 1.04 8.03 14.51
C GLU A 39 1.05 8.48 13.05
N ILE A 40 0.88 7.52 12.12
CA ILE A 40 0.69 7.86 10.71
C ILE A 40 -0.54 8.76 10.70
N PRO A 41 -0.44 10.00 10.20
CA PRO A 41 -1.61 10.86 10.13
C PRO A 41 -2.73 10.09 9.41
N GLN A 42 -3.93 10.07 9.98
CA GLN A 42 -5.10 9.35 9.40
C GLN A 42 -5.34 9.68 7.92
N ASN A 43 -4.82 10.82 7.44
CA ASN A 43 -4.96 11.30 6.08
C ASN A 43 -3.87 10.88 5.09
N ASP A 44 -2.87 10.09 5.51
CA ASP A 44 -1.71 9.78 4.65
C ASP A 44 -1.64 8.31 4.20
N PHE A 45 -2.78 7.61 4.15
CA PHE A 45 -2.81 6.18 3.76
C PHE A 45 -2.14 5.92 2.41
N ALA A 46 -2.37 6.76 1.40
CA ALA A 46 -1.74 6.60 0.09
C ALA A 46 -0.21 6.74 0.14
N GLN A 47 0.31 7.67 0.95
CA GLN A 47 1.75 7.87 1.15
C GLN A 47 2.36 6.72 1.95
N TRP A 48 1.68 6.24 3.00
CA TRP A 48 2.10 5.04 3.74
C TRP A 48 2.12 3.80 2.85
N LEU A 49 1.08 3.59 2.05
CA LEU A 49 1.00 2.50 1.10
C LEU A 49 2.20 2.56 0.15
N GLN A 50 2.43 3.72 -0.46
CA GLN A 50 3.48 3.93 -1.45
C GLN A 50 4.90 3.77 -0.88
N PHE A 51 5.21 4.45 0.22
CA PHE A 51 6.58 4.61 0.69
C PHE A 51 7.00 3.61 1.76
N ILE A 52 6.04 3.00 2.45
CA ILE A 52 6.30 2.04 3.54
C ILE A 52 5.83 0.65 3.14
N TYR A 53 4.55 0.47 2.85
CA TYR A 53 3.97 -0.86 2.70
C TYR A 53 4.50 -1.58 1.46
N LEU A 54 4.32 -1.01 0.26
CA LEU A 54 4.70 -1.66 -1.00
C LEU A 54 6.21 -1.97 -1.08
N PRO A 55 7.14 -1.07 -0.71
CA PRO A 55 8.57 -1.37 -0.76
C PRO A 55 8.97 -2.46 0.24
N ASN A 56 8.41 -2.44 1.45
CA ASN A 56 8.73 -3.44 2.46
C ASN A 56 8.12 -4.81 2.13
N LEU A 57 6.98 -4.84 1.44
CA LEU A 57 6.35 -6.07 0.98
C LEU A 57 7.20 -6.83 -0.06
N LEU A 58 7.96 -6.09 -0.87
CA LEU A 58 8.85 -6.66 -1.89
C LEU A 58 10.20 -7.15 -1.33
N GLN A 59 10.56 -6.71 -0.13
CA GLN A 59 11.83 -7.09 0.50
C GLN A 59 11.82 -8.56 0.96
N PRO A 60 12.91 -9.33 0.74
CA PRO A 60 13.00 -10.69 1.27
C PRO A 60 13.09 -10.67 2.80
N GLY A 61 12.22 -11.45 3.48
CA GLY A 61 12.27 -11.66 4.93
C GLY A 61 11.42 -10.69 5.77
N THR A 62 10.82 -9.66 5.17
CA THR A 62 9.95 -8.67 5.83
C THR A 62 8.45 -8.96 5.65
N ALA A 63 8.06 -9.80 4.68
CA ALA A 63 6.65 -10.14 4.45
C ALA A 63 5.96 -10.66 5.74
N ASN A 64 6.63 -11.54 6.48
CA ASN A 64 6.09 -12.14 7.70
C ASN A 64 5.92 -11.16 8.86
N SER A 65 6.66 -10.05 8.91
CA SER A 65 6.55 -9.06 10.01
C SER A 65 5.47 -8.01 9.76
N ILE A 66 5.15 -7.72 8.49
CA ILE A 66 4.09 -6.79 8.11
C ILE A 66 2.71 -7.47 8.19
N GLN A 67 2.62 -8.74 7.82
CA GLN A 67 1.40 -9.55 7.82
C GLN A 67 0.73 -9.68 9.20
N ALA A 68 1.49 -9.60 10.29
CA ALA A 68 0.97 -9.91 11.62
C ALA A 68 0.08 -8.81 12.24
N SER A 69 -0.01 -7.60 11.64
CA SER A 69 -0.71 -6.48 12.28
C SER A 69 -1.35 -5.43 11.37
N VAL A 70 -1.23 -5.56 10.04
CA VAL A 70 -1.68 -4.53 9.11
C VAL A 70 -3.05 -4.88 8.54
N PHE A 71 -4.08 -4.16 8.97
CA PHE A 71 -5.42 -4.22 8.40
C PHE A 71 -5.49 -3.39 7.09
N LEU A 72 -4.85 -3.88 6.02
CA LEU A 72 -4.77 -3.17 4.74
C LEU A 72 -6.16 -2.86 4.16
N VAL A 73 -7.02 -3.88 4.04
CA VAL A 73 -8.33 -3.74 3.41
C VAL A 73 -9.27 -2.81 4.21
N PRO A 74 -9.45 -2.97 5.53
CA PRO A 74 -10.25 -2.03 6.31
C PRO A 74 -9.80 -0.58 6.18
N GLN A 75 -8.48 -0.31 6.22
CA GLN A 75 -7.95 1.05 6.06
C GLN A 75 -8.16 1.58 4.63
N ALA A 76 -8.01 0.74 3.61
CA ALA A 76 -8.29 1.12 2.23
C ALA A 76 -9.77 1.46 2.01
N ILE A 77 -10.69 0.73 2.66
CA ILE A 77 -12.13 1.05 2.62
C ILE A 77 -12.41 2.38 3.34
N GLU A 78 -11.81 2.60 4.52
CA GLU A 78 -11.98 3.87 5.24
C GLU A 78 -11.49 5.07 4.42
N TYR A 79 -10.35 4.91 3.72
CA TYR A 79 -9.72 6.00 2.99
C TYR A 79 -10.25 6.20 1.55
N PHE A 80 -10.59 5.12 0.83
CA PHE A 80 -11.03 5.19 -0.57
C PHE A 80 -12.50 4.82 -0.80
N GLY A 81 -13.17 4.20 0.18
CA GLY A 81 -14.47 3.55 -0.03
C GLY A 81 -15.62 4.49 -0.39
N SER A 82 -15.51 5.78 -0.07
CA SER A 82 -16.49 6.80 -0.47
C SER A 82 -16.28 7.36 -1.87
N ASP A 83 -15.11 7.14 -2.49
CA ASP A 83 -14.78 7.66 -3.82
C ASP A 83 -14.92 6.56 -4.89
N VAL A 84 -15.99 6.66 -5.68
CA VAL A 84 -16.31 5.70 -6.76
C VAL A 84 -15.17 5.60 -7.79
N CYS A 85 -14.42 6.68 -8.03
CA CYS A 85 -13.30 6.69 -8.96
C CYS A 85 -12.13 5.82 -8.47
N LYS A 86 -12.07 5.49 -7.17
CA LYS A 86 -11.02 4.65 -6.56
C LYS A 86 -11.40 3.17 -6.48
N GLY A 87 -12.56 2.76 -7.01
CA GLY A 87 -13.04 1.37 -6.91
C GLY A 87 -12.03 0.34 -7.44
N LYS A 88 -11.34 0.64 -8.54
CA LYS A 88 -10.29 -0.23 -9.09
C LYS A 88 -9.07 -0.33 -8.17
N LEU A 89 -8.64 0.79 -7.58
CA LEU A 89 -7.53 0.79 -6.62
C LEU A 89 -7.89 -0.06 -5.39
N LEU A 90 -9.12 0.07 -4.88
CA LEU A 90 -9.60 -0.73 -3.76
C LEU A 90 -9.61 -2.22 -4.10
N GLN A 91 -10.11 -2.60 -5.28
CA GLN A 91 -10.08 -3.98 -5.76
C GLN A 91 -8.64 -4.53 -5.80
N LEU A 92 -7.68 -3.78 -6.35
CA LEU A 92 -6.29 -4.20 -6.42
C LEU A 92 -5.67 -4.40 -5.02
N LEU A 93 -6.06 -3.60 -4.03
CA LEU A 93 -5.60 -3.74 -2.64
C LEU A 93 -6.19 -4.97 -1.95
N VAL A 94 -7.46 -5.29 -2.20
CA VAL A 94 -8.09 -6.54 -1.72
C VAL A 94 -7.40 -7.76 -2.34
N GLU A 95 -7.14 -7.71 -3.64
CA GLU A 95 -6.40 -8.78 -4.32
C GLU A 95 -4.97 -8.92 -3.79
N LEU A 96 -4.28 -7.80 -3.50
CA LEU A 96 -2.97 -7.83 -2.88
C LEU A 96 -2.99 -8.50 -1.50
N ASP A 97 -3.96 -8.14 -0.65
CA ASP A 97 -4.14 -8.71 0.68
C ASP A 97 -4.34 -10.24 0.61
N SER A 98 -5.04 -10.73 -0.41
CA SER A 98 -5.23 -12.18 -0.61
C SER A 98 -3.97 -12.95 -1.06
N LEU A 99 -2.95 -12.24 -1.56
CA LEU A 99 -1.67 -12.81 -2.00
C LEU A 99 -0.61 -12.83 -0.89
N THR A 100 -0.87 -12.15 0.22
CA THR A 100 0.06 -11.95 1.33
C THR A 100 -0.45 -12.65 2.57
#